data_AF-A0A1V6TAE3-F1
#
_entry.id   AF-A0A1V6TAE3-F1
#
_cell.length_a   1.000
_cell.length_b   1.000
_cell.length_c   1.000
_cell.angle_alpha   90.00
_cell.angle_beta   90.00
_cell.angle_gamma   90.00
#
_symmetry.space_group_name_H-M   'P 1'
#
loop_
_entity.id
_entity.type
_entity.pdbx_description
1 polymer ?
#
loop_
_entity_poly.entity_id
_entity_poly.type
_entity_poly.pdbx_seq_one_letter_code
_entity_poly.pdbx_strand_id
1 'polypeptide(L)'
;MSSALPTLNKLRKPELVEIAERTNLSNFSDLNKGDLAISLDKHLSDNRNTFSNDKKLSDYYKKLDNPSRGYSPVKRETKVELSEKKTPGRKSTRRDPVSSESEDAAKSPIKTPTTNPKSSTPATATASASASAVRSSSRAVRSVFESTTQQLPPSPAIVTDAIDRQTTRMREGLETAWSDSGVLEYQHALRSFLSNLKVVEAIIVSLEGGNILWSFVPWKYLTTTPAIEGLHIPPLAIKVPDLFVLLSATFWAPFSLWLVTGLVLPLVAAYFINLSWQAATGTRRTRSVAGNTGRASFDPLTFNIAKALIVYKVFVDGFTFFDVFDNFTVASVNAAVPGHSGGMLTGTAIGVVGTLYEAILRHH
;
A
#
# COMPACT_ATOMS: atom_id res chain seq x y z
N MET A 1 25.49 7.01 -16.08
CA MET A 1 25.16 8.45 -16.09
C MET A 1 25.71 9.06 -14.81
N SER A 2 26.90 9.68 -14.85
CA SER A 2 27.46 10.33 -13.67
C SER A 2 26.67 11.60 -13.40
N SER A 3 26.05 11.73 -12.23
CA SER A 3 25.33 12.95 -11.85
C SER A 3 26.30 13.96 -11.26
N ALA A 4 26.33 15.18 -11.82
CA ALA A 4 27.08 16.30 -11.24
C ALA A 4 26.63 16.58 -9.80
N LEU A 5 27.54 17.11 -8.98
CA LEU A 5 27.21 17.49 -7.61
C LEU A 5 26.01 18.47 -7.56
N PRO A 6 25.14 18.35 -6.54
CA PRO A 6 23.93 19.14 -6.42
C PRO A 6 24.18 20.65 -6.29
N THR A 7 25.42 21.07 -6.01
CA THR A 7 25.83 22.48 -6.03
C THR A 7 25.85 23.07 -7.43
N LEU A 8 26.45 22.36 -8.40
CA LEU A 8 26.55 22.84 -9.78
C LEU A 8 25.18 22.85 -10.45
N ASN A 9 24.31 21.88 -10.12
CA ASN A 9 22.94 21.84 -10.64
C ASN A 9 22.06 23.00 -10.16
N LYS A 10 22.34 23.57 -8.98
CA LYS A 10 21.61 24.73 -8.42
C LYS A 10 21.96 26.05 -9.11
N LEU A 11 23.14 26.15 -9.70
CA LEU A 11 23.58 27.37 -10.41
C LEU A 11 22.80 27.57 -11.71
N ARG A 12 22.68 28.83 -12.13
CA ARG A 12 22.05 29.18 -13.42
C ARG A 12 23.05 28.92 -14.55
N LYS A 13 22.55 28.64 -15.78
CA LYS A 13 23.40 28.46 -16.97
C LYS A 13 24.45 29.57 -17.16
N PRO A 14 24.15 30.88 -17.01
CA PRO A 14 25.17 31.93 -17.12
C PRO A 14 26.26 31.87 -16.04
N GLU A 15 25.92 31.47 -14.82
CA GLU A 15 26.91 31.32 -13.73
C GLU A 15 27.83 30.13 -14.00
N LEU A 16 27.29 29.04 -14.55
CA LEU A 16 28.07 27.88 -14.98
C LEU A 16 29.03 28.22 -16.12
N VAL A 17 28.61 29.08 -17.05
CA VAL A 17 29.46 29.59 -18.14
C VAL A 17 30.58 30.49 -17.60
N GLU A 18 30.28 31.39 -16.66
CA GLU A 18 31.30 32.24 -16.01
C GLU A 18 32.37 31.40 -15.30
N ILE A 19 31.97 30.29 -14.67
CA ILE A 19 32.91 29.36 -14.02
C ILE A 19 33.69 28.56 -15.06
N ALA A 20 33.06 28.13 -16.15
CA ALA A 20 33.73 27.43 -17.25
C ALA A 20 34.81 28.29 -17.92
N GLU A 21 34.51 29.56 -18.18
CA GLU A 21 35.45 30.55 -18.73
C GLU A 21 36.63 30.78 -17.79
N ARG A 22 36.38 30.95 -16.49
CA ARG A 22 37.44 31.17 -15.49
C ARG A 22 38.34 29.96 -15.27
N THR A 23 37.78 28.77 -15.40
CA THR A 23 38.52 27.52 -15.23
C THR A 23 39.14 27.03 -16.55
N ASN A 24 39.01 27.79 -17.65
CA ASN A 24 39.48 27.42 -18.99
C ASN A 24 38.98 26.04 -19.45
N LEU A 25 37.71 25.72 -19.17
CA LEU A 25 37.09 24.52 -19.70
C LEU A 25 36.95 24.65 -21.23
N SER A 26 37.45 23.69 -22.01
CA SER A 26 37.25 23.66 -23.46
C SER A 26 35.86 23.14 -23.82
N ASN A 27 35.25 23.64 -24.91
CA ASN A 27 34.01 23.14 -25.50
C ASN A 27 32.73 23.28 -24.64
N PHE A 28 32.57 24.38 -23.90
CA PHE A 28 31.36 24.63 -23.08
C PHE A 28 30.20 25.32 -23.81
N SER A 29 30.43 25.90 -24.99
CA SER A 29 29.43 26.71 -25.73
C SER A 29 28.22 25.90 -26.19
N ASP A 30 28.46 24.65 -26.59
CA ASP A 30 27.46 23.83 -27.27
C ASP A 30 26.74 22.88 -26.29
N LEU A 31 27.15 22.87 -25.01
CA LEU A 31 26.62 21.96 -24.00
C LEU A 31 25.29 22.45 -23.41
N ASN A 32 24.39 21.49 -23.19
CA ASN A 32 23.16 21.72 -22.45
C ASN A 32 23.48 21.94 -20.96
N LYS A 33 22.59 22.59 -20.19
CA LYS A 33 22.86 22.95 -18.79
C LYS A 33 23.32 21.75 -17.95
N GLY A 34 22.66 20.60 -18.12
CA GLY A 34 22.98 19.37 -17.39
C GLY A 34 24.37 18.83 -17.76
N ASP A 35 24.67 18.76 -19.05
CA ASP A 35 25.96 18.25 -19.54
C ASP A 35 27.12 19.18 -19.21
N LEU A 36 26.87 20.51 -19.23
CA LEU A 36 27.82 21.52 -18.75
C LEU A 36 28.13 21.30 -17.27
N ALA A 37 27.11 21.10 -16.43
CA ALA A 37 27.33 20.83 -15.00
C ALA A 37 28.16 19.56 -14.76
N ILE A 38 27.93 18.49 -15.54
CA ILE A 38 28.69 17.22 -15.45
C ILE A 38 30.13 17.40 -15.93
N SER A 39 30.33 18.06 -17.07
CA SER A 39 31.66 18.34 -17.61
C SER A 39 32.48 19.24 -16.68
N LEU A 40 31.82 20.22 -16.06
CA LEU A 40 32.43 21.13 -15.09
C LEU A 40 32.78 20.42 -13.78
N ASP A 41 31.91 19.53 -13.30
CA ASP A 41 32.15 18.68 -12.11
C ASP A 41 33.43 17.85 -12.29
N LYS A 42 33.54 17.17 -13.43
CA LYS A 42 34.72 16.37 -13.81
C LYS A 42 35.99 17.25 -13.91
N HIS A 43 35.88 18.40 -14.56
CA HIS A 43 37.03 19.29 -14.72
C HIS A 43 37.50 19.87 -13.38
N LEU A 44 36.59 20.19 -12.48
CA LEU A 44 36.89 20.69 -11.13
C LEU A 44 37.43 19.59 -10.21
N SER A 45 36.94 18.35 -10.33
CA SER A 45 37.51 17.22 -9.58
C SER A 45 38.94 16.90 -10.01
N ASP A 46 39.21 16.95 -11.32
CA ASP A 46 40.51 16.59 -11.89
C ASP A 46 41.57 17.68 -11.60
N ASN A 47 41.16 18.96 -11.56
CA ASN A 47 42.05 20.10 -11.32
C ASN A 47 41.93 20.67 -9.89
N ARG A 48 41.67 19.81 -8.91
CA ARG A 48 41.46 20.20 -7.51
C ARG A 48 42.57 21.09 -6.94
N ASN A 49 43.83 20.74 -7.21
CA ASN A 49 45.00 21.43 -6.64
C ASN A 49 45.18 22.86 -7.18
N THR A 50 44.62 23.15 -8.34
CA THR A 50 44.74 24.46 -9.01
C THR A 50 43.63 25.41 -8.55
N PHE A 51 42.42 24.89 -8.34
CA PHE A 51 41.22 25.70 -8.10
C PHE A 51 40.72 25.66 -6.64
N SER A 52 41.40 24.94 -5.73
CA SER A 52 41.01 24.86 -4.31
C SER A 52 41.02 26.21 -3.59
N ASN A 53 41.83 27.17 -4.09
CA ASN A 53 41.99 28.49 -3.47
C ASN A 53 40.97 29.53 -3.95
N ASP A 54 40.11 29.19 -4.91
CA ASP A 54 39.10 30.12 -5.43
C ASP A 54 37.92 30.29 -4.47
N LYS A 55 37.67 31.54 -4.06
CA LYS A 55 36.58 31.88 -3.12
C LYS A 55 35.20 31.45 -3.62
N LYS A 56 34.93 31.55 -4.93
CA LYS A 56 33.66 31.12 -5.56
C LYS A 56 33.48 29.59 -5.58
N LEU A 57 34.58 28.83 -5.57
CA LEU A 57 34.57 27.36 -5.59
C LEU A 57 34.74 26.74 -4.20
N SER A 58 35.01 27.56 -3.17
CA SER A 58 35.15 27.09 -1.80
C SER A 58 33.94 26.30 -1.28
N ASP A 59 32.72 26.69 -1.64
CA ASP A 59 31.50 25.97 -1.27
C ASP A 59 31.30 24.66 -2.03
N TYR A 60 31.85 24.55 -3.24
CA TYR A 60 31.90 23.31 -4.01
C TYR A 60 32.88 22.34 -3.34
N TYR A 61 34.13 22.76 -3.09
CA TYR A 61 35.15 21.91 -2.48
C TYR A 61 34.82 21.51 -1.04
N LYS A 62 34.20 22.39 -0.23
CA LYS A 62 33.71 22.02 1.11
C LYS A 62 32.71 20.86 1.10
N LYS A 63 31.90 20.74 0.04
CA LYS A 63 30.90 19.66 -0.08
C LYS A 63 31.46 18.41 -0.78
N LEU A 64 32.49 18.59 -1.62
CA LEU A 64 33.28 17.50 -2.15
C LEU A 64 34.08 16.81 -1.02
N ASP A 65 34.67 17.60 -0.12
CA ASP A 65 35.47 17.12 1.02
C ASP A 65 34.63 16.63 2.19
N ASN A 66 33.40 17.14 2.32
CA ASN A 66 32.45 16.70 3.30
C ASN A 66 31.18 16.22 2.58
N PRO A 67 31.22 15.02 1.96
CA PRO A 67 30.01 14.36 1.48
C PRO A 67 29.20 14.02 2.72
N SER A 68 28.38 14.99 3.15
CA SER A 68 27.61 14.91 4.38
C SER A 68 26.94 13.55 4.48
N ARG A 69 27.17 12.86 5.60
CA ARG A 69 26.48 11.66 6.10
C ARG A 69 24.96 11.79 5.91
N GLY A 70 24.48 11.49 4.71
CA GLY A 70 23.12 11.83 4.31
C GLY A 70 22.53 10.92 3.24
N TYR A 71 23.15 9.76 3.00
CA TYR A 71 22.56 8.67 2.21
C TYR A 71 22.81 7.34 2.93
N SER A 72 22.07 7.13 4.01
CA SER A 72 21.71 5.79 4.49
C SER A 72 20.25 5.87 4.93
N PRO A 73 19.32 5.19 4.23
CA PRO A 73 17.91 5.17 4.58
C PRO A 73 17.70 4.17 5.70
N VAL A 74 18.13 4.51 6.92
CA VAL A 74 17.73 3.77 8.12
C VAL A 74 16.82 4.67 8.95
N LYS A 75 15.53 4.45 8.72
CA LYS A 75 14.39 4.56 9.63
C LYS A 75 14.76 5.10 11.02
N ARG A 76 14.61 6.42 11.22
CA ARG A 76 14.76 7.04 12.54
C ARG A 76 13.38 7.15 13.17
N GLU A 77 13.12 6.24 14.09
CA GLU A 77 11.91 6.22 14.91
C GLU A 77 11.93 7.39 15.90
N THR A 78 10.80 8.09 15.96
CA THR A 78 10.60 9.28 16.79
C THR A 78 10.33 8.86 18.23
N LYS A 79 11.34 8.94 19.10
CA LYS A 79 11.15 8.85 20.55
C LYS A 79 10.79 10.25 21.08
N VAL A 80 9.55 10.38 21.56
CA VAL A 80 9.04 11.52 22.32
C VAL A 80 9.57 11.40 23.75
N GLU A 81 10.33 12.38 24.22
CA GLU A 81 10.52 12.64 25.65
C GLU A 81 10.40 14.13 25.93
N LEU A 82 9.54 14.43 26.91
CA LEU A 82 9.29 15.74 27.49
C LEU A 82 10.52 16.25 28.23
N SER A 83 10.85 17.54 28.09
CA SER A 83 11.29 18.34 29.24
C SER A 83 11.19 19.84 28.97
N GLU A 84 11.03 20.57 30.06
CA GLU A 84 10.41 21.87 30.23
C GLU A 84 11.37 23.09 30.08
N LYS A 85 10.79 24.18 29.57
CA LYS A 85 10.83 25.57 30.12
C LYS A 85 12.13 26.40 30.07
N LYS A 86 12.10 27.49 29.27
CA LYS A 86 12.16 28.89 29.77
C LYS A 86 11.83 29.95 28.68
N THR A 87 10.79 30.72 28.93
CA THR A 87 10.39 32.03 28.34
C THR A 87 11.23 33.19 28.92
N PRO A 88 11.10 34.51 28.58
CA PRO A 88 9.90 35.24 28.07
C PRO A 88 10.10 36.42 27.07
N GLY A 89 8.97 36.95 26.56
CA GLY A 89 8.87 38.27 25.90
C GLY A 89 7.52 38.49 25.20
N ARG A 90 6.42 38.68 25.94
CA ARG A 90 5.70 39.96 26.20
C ARG A 90 5.16 40.71 24.95
N LYS A 91 3.85 40.64 24.73
CA LYS A 91 2.94 41.83 24.68
C LYS A 91 1.46 41.39 24.66
N SER A 92 0.72 41.89 25.65
CA SER A 92 -0.72 41.81 25.83
C SER A 92 -1.34 43.13 25.36
N THR A 93 -2.52 43.09 24.74
CA THR A 93 -3.51 44.15 24.96
C THR A 93 -4.94 43.63 24.83
N ARG A 94 -5.60 43.70 25.97
CA ARG A 94 -6.99 43.45 26.37
C ARG A 94 -7.98 44.43 25.70
N ARG A 95 -9.19 43.95 25.38
CA ARG A 95 -10.48 44.64 25.64
C ARG A 95 -11.68 43.77 25.19
N ASP A 96 -12.39 43.21 26.16
CA ASP A 96 -13.87 43.17 26.18
C ASP A 96 -14.33 44.30 27.13
N PRO A 97 -15.60 44.76 27.09
CA PRO A 97 -16.63 44.08 27.89
C PRO A 97 -18.11 44.18 27.43
N VAL A 98 -18.94 43.27 27.99
CA VAL A 98 -20.33 43.47 28.50
C VAL A 98 -21.45 43.63 27.45
N SER A 99 -22.67 43.09 27.55
CA SER A 99 -23.47 42.18 28.41
C SER A 99 -24.74 41.86 27.57
N SER A 100 -25.71 41.00 27.88
CA SER A 100 -26.45 40.76 29.14
C SER A 100 -27.53 39.70 28.89
N GLU A 101 -27.81 38.94 29.96
CA GLU A 101 -29.07 38.29 30.36
C GLU A 101 -29.73 37.23 29.45
N SER A 102 -30.34 36.15 29.96
CA SER A 102 -30.94 35.90 31.29
C SER A 102 -31.20 34.38 31.47
N GLU A 103 -30.87 33.78 32.63
CA GLU A 103 -31.79 33.36 33.73
C GLU A 103 -32.32 31.90 33.55
N ASP A 104 -32.53 31.03 34.55
CA ASP A 104 -32.42 31.10 36.01
C ASP A 104 -32.45 29.68 36.64
N ALA A 105 -32.26 29.66 37.98
CA ALA A 105 -32.65 28.67 39.00
C ALA A 105 -31.65 27.51 39.31
N ALA A 106 -30.77 27.61 40.31
CA ALA A 106 -30.99 27.53 41.79
C ALA A 106 -31.19 26.08 42.29
N LYS A 107 -30.63 25.59 43.41
CA LYS A 107 -29.61 26.01 44.39
C LYS A 107 -29.22 24.73 45.18
N SER A 108 -27.95 24.67 45.58
CA SER A 108 -27.26 23.70 46.48
C SER A 108 -28.00 23.41 47.82
N PRO A 109 -27.66 22.38 48.65
CA PRO A 109 -26.31 22.24 49.25
C PRO A 109 -25.79 20.81 49.67
N ILE A 110 -24.46 20.63 49.51
CA ILE A 110 -23.42 20.24 50.52
C ILE A 110 -23.52 18.97 51.43
N LYS A 111 -22.38 18.22 51.45
CA LYS A 111 -21.71 17.35 52.50
C LYS A 111 -22.00 15.82 52.60
N THR A 112 -20.98 15.02 52.20
CA THR A 112 -20.20 13.88 52.84
C THR A 112 -20.76 13.12 54.08
N PRO A 113 -20.24 11.93 54.56
CA PRO A 113 -19.07 11.08 54.18
C PRO A 113 -19.27 9.51 54.28
N THR A 114 -18.14 8.75 54.26
CA THR A 114 -17.86 7.41 54.88
C THR A 114 -18.26 6.15 54.07
N THR A 115 -17.57 4.99 53.99
CA THR A 115 -16.58 4.26 54.84
C THR A 115 -15.94 3.09 54.04
N ASN A 116 -14.68 2.72 54.32
CA ASN A 116 -14.00 1.43 54.00
C ASN A 116 -14.28 0.39 55.15
N PRO A 117 -13.66 -0.82 55.33
CA PRO A 117 -12.82 -1.75 54.50
C PRO A 117 -13.12 -3.28 54.70
N LYS A 118 -12.34 -4.19 54.04
CA LYS A 118 -11.75 -5.51 54.52
C LYS A 118 -11.50 -6.49 53.34
N SER A 119 -10.27 -6.86 52.95
CA SER A 119 -9.25 -7.79 53.52
C SER A 119 -9.36 -9.26 53.07
N SER A 120 -8.34 -9.83 52.41
CA SER A 120 -7.56 -11.03 52.84
C SER A 120 -6.75 -11.71 51.70
N THR A 121 -5.52 -12.08 52.05
CA THR A 121 -4.52 -12.95 51.39
C THR A 121 -4.95 -14.44 51.42
N PRO A 122 -4.31 -15.40 50.72
CA PRO A 122 -3.05 -16.01 51.22
C PRO A 122 -2.05 -16.47 50.13
N ALA A 123 -0.87 -16.89 50.59
CA ALA A 123 0.22 -17.46 49.81
C ALA A 123 0.53 -18.91 50.24
N THR A 124 1.27 -19.61 49.36
CA THR A 124 2.31 -20.63 49.63
C THR A 124 1.95 -22.11 49.37
N ALA A 125 2.86 -22.73 48.61
CA ALA A 125 2.95 -24.14 48.23
C ALA A 125 3.60 -25.01 49.32
N THR A 126 3.33 -26.32 49.29
CA THR A 126 4.12 -27.36 49.97
C THR A 126 4.11 -28.66 49.18
N ALA A 127 5.28 -29.31 49.14
CA ALA A 127 5.50 -30.70 48.72
C ALA A 127 6.32 -31.42 49.83
N SER A 128 6.04 -32.71 50.08
CA SER A 128 6.83 -33.68 50.89
C SER A 128 6.05 -35.02 50.93
N ALA A 129 6.60 -36.23 51.10
CA ALA A 129 7.98 -36.75 51.17
C ALA A 129 7.97 -38.32 51.22
N SER A 130 9.18 -38.90 51.20
CA SER A 130 9.65 -40.25 51.65
C SER A 130 9.91 -41.30 50.54
N ALA A 131 11.03 -42.04 50.47
CA ALA A 131 12.11 -42.29 51.44
C ALA A 131 13.49 -42.62 50.79
N SER A 132 14.56 -42.14 51.44
CA SER A 132 15.87 -42.74 51.79
C SER A 132 16.71 -43.58 50.80
N ALA A 133 18.05 -43.66 50.80
CA ALA A 133 19.20 -42.82 51.16
C ALA A 133 20.50 -43.66 50.93
N VAL A 134 21.65 -42.97 50.76
CA VAL A 134 23.05 -43.39 51.08
C VAL A 134 23.95 -44.04 49.99
N ARG A 135 24.83 -43.17 49.43
CA ARG A 135 26.32 -43.19 49.31
C ARG A 135 27.09 -44.51 49.03
N SER A 136 27.91 -44.49 47.97
CA SER A 136 29.39 -44.32 48.01
C SER A 136 30.15 -45.18 46.98
N SER A 137 31.28 -44.64 46.56
CA SER A 137 32.30 -45.08 45.60
C SER A 137 32.82 -46.52 45.72
N SER A 138 33.22 -47.14 44.60
CA SER A 138 34.64 -47.33 44.24
C SER A 138 34.85 -48.28 43.03
N ARG A 139 35.77 -47.88 42.15
CA ARG A 139 36.85 -48.70 41.55
C ARG A 139 36.47 -50.03 40.86
N ALA A 140 36.68 -50.11 39.54
CA ALA A 140 37.69 -50.99 38.92
C ALA A 140 37.54 -51.07 37.39
N VAL A 141 38.67 -51.41 36.78
CA VAL A 141 39.05 -51.42 35.38
C VAL A 141 38.70 -52.78 34.74
N ARG A 142 38.65 -52.84 33.39
CA ARG A 142 38.50 -54.03 32.48
C ARG A 142 37.03 -54.36 32.18
N SER A 143 36.60 -54.75 30.98
CA SER A 143 37.23 -55.25 29.74
C SER A 143 36.11 -55.23 28.67
N VAL A 144 36.35 -54.78 27.43
CA VAL A 144 36.49 -55.63 26.23
C VAL A 144 35.31 -56.61 26.02
N PHE A 145 34.56 -56.35 24.94
CA PHE A 145 33.81 -57.29 24.09
C PHE A 145 32.98 -58.40 24.76
N GLU A 146 31.68 -58.16 24.87
CA GLU A 146 30.56 -59.11 24.71
C GLU A 146 29.33 -58.21 24.90
N SER A 147 28.28 -58.13 24.09
CA SER A 147 27.58 -59.19 23.37
C SER A 147 26.50 -58.52 22.51
N THR A 148 26.39 -58.98 21.27
CA THR A 148 25.23 -58.78 20.41
C THR A 148 24.06 -59.51 21.04
N THR A 149 23.09 -58.82 21.65
CA THR A 149 21.69 -59.26 21.71
C THR A 149 20.80 -58.10 22.13
N GLN A 150 19.73 -57.90 21.35
CA GLN A 150 18.58 -57.04 21.64
C GLN A 150 18.22 -56.96 23.12
N GLN A 151 17.91 -55.75 23.61
CA GLN A 151 16.84 -55.58 24.60
C GLN A 151 16.31 -54.14 24.60
N LEU A 152 15.00 -54.09 24.82
CA LEU A 152 14.00 -53.06 24.55
C LEU A 152 14.33 -51.66 25.14
N PRO A 153 13.78 -50.57 24.58
CA PRO A 153 13.95 -49.23 25.14
C PRO A 153 13.10 -49.06 26.43
N PRO A 154 13.70 -48.71 27.58
CA PRO A 154 12.96 -48.30 28.76
C PRO A 154 13.12 -46.78 28.95
N SER A 155 12.10 -46.00 28.59
CA SER A 155 11.60 -44.85 29.37
C SER A 155 10.67 -43.97 28.51
N PRO A 156 9.43 -43.70 28.96
CA PRO A 156 8.49 -42.81 28.26
C PRO A 156 9.01 -41.37 28.10
N ALA A 157 9.96 -40.94 28.94
CA ALA A 157 10.54 -39.60 28.89
C ALA A 157 11.41 -39.36 27.63
N ILE A 158 12.01 -40.41 27.06
CA ILE A 158 12.87 -40.28 25.88
C ILE A 158 12.02 -40.16 24.61
N VAL A 159 10.86 -40.81 24.58
CA VAL A 159 9.90 -40.69 23.47
C VAL A 159 9.20 -39.34 23.53
N THR A 160 8.85 -38.82 24.71
CA THR A 160 8.29 -37.47 24.85
C THR A 160 9.30 -36.38 24.47
N ASP A 161 10.57 -36.51 24.88
CA ASP A 161 11.63 -35.57 24.47
C ASP A 161 11.90 -35.66 22.95
N ALA A 162 11.82 -36.85 22.35
CA ALA A 162 11.93 -36.99 20.90
C ALA A 162 10.75 -36.36 20.14
N ILE A 163 9.52 -36.51 20.64
CA ILE A 163 8.31 -35.89 20.07
C ILE A 163 8.34 -34.38 20.28
N ASP A 164 8.76 -33.88 21.44
CA ASP A 164 8.90 -32.45 21.70
C ASP A 164 9.98 -31.82 20.81
N ARG A 165 11.10 -32.53 20.58
CA ARG A 165 12.15 -32.09 19.63
C ARG A 165 11.68 -32.11 18.18
N GLN A 166 10.84 -33.06 17.78
CA GLN A 166 10.24 -33.07 16.44
C GLN A 166 9.19 -31.97 16.28
N THR A 167 8.38 -31.74 17.31
CA THR A 167 7.32 -30.72 17.30
C THR A 167 7.91 -29.32 17.31
N THR A 168 8.97 -29.08 18.09
CA THR A 168 9.73 -27.82 18.08
C THR A 168 10.40 -27.58 16.73
N ARG A 169 11.08 -28.58 16.15
CA ARG A 169 11.68 -28.44 14.81
C ARG A 169 10.65 -28.24 13.69
N MET A 170 9.49 -28.88 13.77
CA MET A 170 8.40 -28.65 12.82
C MET A 170 7.79 -27.25 12.99
N ARG A 171 7.67 -26.78 14.23
CA ARG A 171 7.19 -25.43 14.52
C ARG A 171 8.18 -24.37 14.06
N GLU A 172 9.47 -24.56 14.28
CA GLU A 172 10.54 -23.71 13.77
C GLU A 172 10.58 -23.74 12.23
N GLY A 173 10.40 -24.90 11.61
CA GLY A 173 10.29 -25.06 10.15
C GLY A 173 9.06 -24.36 9.56
N LEU A 174 7.92 -24.43 10.24
CA LEU A 174 6.69 -23.73 9.85
C LEU A 174 6.82 -22.22 10.07
N GLU A 175 7.44 -21.77 11.15
CA GLU A 175 7.64 -20.34 11.44
C GLU A 175 8.66 -19.70 10.49
N THR A 176 9.73 -20.42 10.15
CA THR A 176 10.71 -20.01 9.13
C THR A 176 10.09 -20.03 7.74
N ALA A 177 9.38 -21.09 7.34
CA ALA A 177 8.66 -21.10 6.07
C ALA A 177 7.56 -20.03 6.00
N TRP A 178 6.89 -19.72 7.10
CA TRP A 178 5.85 -18.68 7.18
C TRP A 178 6.44 -17.26 7.11
N SER A 179 7.57 -17.01 7.77
CA SER A 179 8.29 -15.74 7.67
C SER A 179 8.96 -15.54 6.32
N ASP A 180 9.48 -16.62 5.72
CA ASP A 180 10.12 -16.62 4.39
C ASP A 180 9.08 -16.60 3.25
N SER A 181 7.85 -17.08 3.48
CA SER A 181 6.74 -17.03 2.50
C SER A 181 6.28 -15.61 2.13
N GLY A 182 6.82 -14.58 2.78
CA GLY A 182 6.53 -13.19 2.45
C GLY A 182 5.06 -12.81 2.62
N VAL A 183 4.23 -13.65 3.27
CA VAL A 183 2.79 -13.42 3.44
C VAL A 183 2.51 -12.08 4.15
N LEU A 184 3.41 -11.66 5.04
CA LEU A 184 3.37 -10.34 5.68
C LEU A 184 3.74 -9.18 4.73
N GLU A 185 4.67 -9.40 3.80
CA GLU A 185 4.99 -8.45 2.72
C GLU A 185 3.81 -8.34 1.74
N TYR A 186 3.19 -9.48 1.39
CA TYR A 186 2.03 -9.56 0.52
C TYR A 186 0.81 -8.86 1.12
N GLN A 187 0.51 -8.98 2.41
CA GLN A 187 -0.61 -8.24 3.01
C GLN A 187 -0.36 -6.72 3.02
N HIS A 188 0.88 -6.26 3.21
CA HIS A 188 1.21 -4.84 3.22
C HIS A 188 1.21 -4.28 1.79
N ALA A 189 1.74 -5.05 0.83
CA ALA A 189 1.65 -4.76 -0.59
C ALA A 189 0.18 -4.71 -1.05
N LEU A 190 -0.63 -5.70 -0.69
CA LEU A 190 -2.05 -5.76 -1.02
C LEU A 190 -2.82 -4.62 -0.36
N ARG A 191 -2.55 -4.29 0.90
CA ARG A 191 -3.12 -3.10 1.55
C ARG A 191 -2.73 -1.83 0.81
N SER A 192 -1.45 -1.65 0.46
CA SER A 192 -0.99 -0.46 -0.27
C SER A 192 -1.57 -0.37 -1.68
N PHE A 193 -1.80 -1.52 -2.34
CA PHE A 193 -2.42 -1.63 -3.64
C PHE A 193 -3.92 -1.34 -3.56
N LEU A 194 -4.65 -1.92 -2.61
CA LEU A 194 -6.07 -1.63 -2.34
C LEU A 194 -6.29 -0.20 -1.83
N SER A 195 -5.29 0.41 -1.21
CA SER A 195 -5.36 1.82 -0.77
C SER A 195 -5.18 2.80 -1.93
N ASN A 196 -4.87 2.33 -3.14
CA ASN A 196 -4.85 3.15 -4.33
C ASN A 196 -6.25 3.20 -4.95
N LEU A 197 -6.81 4.39 -5.07
CA LEU A 197 -8.15 4.60 -5.60
C LEU A 197 -8.33 4.03 -7.02
N LYS A 198 -7.30 4.14 -7.86
CA LYS A 198 -7.32 3.58 -9.22
C LYS A 198 -7.46 2.06 -9.24
N VAL A 199 -6.94 1.41 -8.20
CA VAL A 199 -7.06 -0.05 -8.04
C VAL A 199 -8.47 -0.42 -7.60
N VAL A 200 -9.05 0.32 -6.65
CA VAL A 200 -10.43 0.11 -6.22
C VAL A 200 -11.38 0.24 -7.41
N GLU A 201 -11.20 1.27 -8.22
CA GLU A 201 -11.95 1.50 -9.45
C GLU A 201 -11.75 0.37 -10.47
N ALA A 202 -10.50 -0.05 -10.70
CA ALA A 202 -10.20 -1.18 -11.57
C ALA A 202 -10.85 -2.48 -11.08
N ILE A 203 -10.91 -2.72 -9.76
CA ILE A 203 -11.58 -3.88 -9.18
C ILE A 203 -13.09 -3.80 -9.41
N ILE A 204 -13.73 -2.65 -9.20
CA ILE A 204 -15.16 -2.46 -9.45
C ILE A 204 -15.49 -2.76 -10.92
N VAL A 205 -14.75 -2.15 -11.85
CA VAL A 205 -14.93 -2.40 -13.29
C VAL A 205 -14.63 -3.87 -13.65
N SER A 206 -13.62 -4.49 -13.04
CA SER A 206 -13.29 -5.90 -13.27
C SER A 206 -14.38 -6.84 -12.76
N LEU A 207 -15.03 -6.51 -11.64
CA LEU A 207 -16.15 -7.27 -11.10
C LEU A 207 -17.40 -7.14 -11.99
N GLU A 208 -17.69 -5.94 -12.50
CA GLU A 208 -18.75 -5.73 -13.50
C GLU A 208 -18.48 -6.59 -14.75
N GLY A 209 -17.27 -6.48 -15.32
CA GLY A 209 -16.87 -7.22 -16.51
C GLY A 209 -16.82 -8.73 -16.31
N GLY A 210 -16.36 -9.17 -15.14
CA GLY A 210 -16.32 -10.58 -14.77
C GLY A 210 -17.71 -11.19 -14.64
N ASN A 211 -18.67 -10.47 -14.08
CA ASN A 211 -20.07 -10.93 -14.02
C ASN A 211 -20.70 -11.02 -15.40
N ILE A 212 -20.48 -10.02 -16.25
CA ILE A 212 -20.91 -10.05 -17.65
C ILE A 212 -20.31 -11.27 -18.37
N LEU A 213 -19.00 -11.48 -18.25
CA LEU A 213 -18.31 -12.60 -18.85
C LEU A 213 -18.90 -13.94 -18.38
N TRP A 214 -19.17 -14.07 -17.08
CA TRP A 214 -19.78 -15.28 -16.51
C TRP A 214 -21.23 -15.49 -16.97
N SER A 215 -21.99 -14.42 -17.15
CA SER A 215 -23.39 -14.47 -17.58
C SER A 215 -23.53 -14.88 -19.05
N PHE A 216 -22.64 -14.38 -19.91
CA PHE A 216 -22.70 -14.63 -21.36
C PHE A 216 -21.94 -15.88 -21.82
N VAL A 217 -21.15 -16.54 -20.96
CA VAL A 217 -20.52 -17.83 -21.26
C VAL A 217 -21.41 -18.97 -20.75
N PRO A 218 -22.17 -19.66 -21.62
CA PRO A 218 -23.07 -20.71 -21.20
C PRO A 218 -22.29 -21.97 -20.78
N TRP A 219 -22.73 -22.58 -19.68
CA TRP A 219 -22.23 -23.88 -19.23
C TRP A 219 -22.93 -24.99 -19.99
N LYS A 220 -22.24 -25.63 -20.94
CA LYS A 220 -22.78 -26.76 -21.71
C LYS A 220 -22.48 -28.08 -21.02
N TYR A 221 -23.44 -28.99 -21.09
CA TYR A 221 -23.29 -30.36 -20.62
C TYR A 221 -22.56 -31.19 -21.69
N LEU A 222 -21.45 -31.82 -21.33
CA LEU A 222 -20.69 -32.66 -22.25
C LEU A 222 -20.97 -34.15 -22.04
N THR A 223 -20.86 -34.64 -20.80
CA THR A 223 -21.05 -36.05 -20.50
C THR A 223 -21.34 -36.26 -19.01
N THR A 224 -22.06 -37.32 -18.67
CA THR A 224 -22.20 -37.79 -17.29
C THR A 224 -21.21 -38.93 -17.09
N THR A 225 -20.45 -38.89 -16.00
CA THR A 225 -19.61 -40.04 -15.63
C THR A 225 -20.51 -41.20 -15.23
N PRO A 226 -20.27 -42.43 -15.73
CA PRO A 226 -21.08 -43.57 -15.37
C PRO A 226 -21.04 -43.79 -13.85
N ALA A 227 -22.19 -44.11 -13.27
CA ALA A 227 -22.27 -44.43 -11.86
C ALA A 227 -21.48 -45.73 -11.59
N ILE A 228 -20.51 -45.67 -10.67
CA ILE A 228 -19.78 -46.85 -10.22
C ILE A 228 -20.50 -47.34 -8.96
N GLU A 229 -21.41 -48.30 -9.11
CA GLU A 229 -22.20 -48.88 -8.00
C GLU A 229 -21.29 -49.44 -6.89
N GLY A 230 -20.08 -49.90 -7.23
CA GLY A 230 -19.10 -50.41 -6.27
C GLY A 230 -18.52 -49.38 -5.29
N LEU A 231 -18.62 -48.07 -5.58
CA LEU A 231 -18.12 -46.99 -4.72
C LEU A 231 -19.22 -46.06 -4.19
N HIS A 232 -20.50 -46.34 -4.46
CA HIS A 232 -21.64 -45.45 -4.11
C HIS A 232 -21.45 -43.99 -4.58
N ILE A 233 -20.73 -43.76 -5.69
CA ILE A 233 -20.56 -42.41 -6.25
C ILE A 233 -21.73 -42.13 -7.19
N PRO A 234 -22.54 -41.08 -6.94
CA PRO A 234 -23.63 -40.71 -7.82
C PRO A 234 -23.10 -40.22 -9.17
N PRO A 235 -23.89 -40.34 -10.26
CA PRO A 235 -23.52 -39.85 -11.57
C PRO A 235 -23.25 -38.34 -11.53
N LEU A 236 -22.01 -37.93 -11.82
CA LEU A 236 -21.61 -36.52 -11.86
C LEU A 236 -21.74 -36.00 -13.29
N ALA A 237 -22.61 -35.01 -13.48
CA ALA A 237 -22.75 -34.29 -14.75
C ALA A 237 -21.58 -33.31 -14.92
N ILE A 238 -20.67 -33.60 -15.85
CA ILE A 238 -19.56 -32.69 -16.17
C ILE A 238 -20.08 -31.59 -17.10
N LYS A 239 -20.16 -30.37 -16.55
CA LYS A 239 -20.45 -29.15 -17.31
C LYS A 239 -19.14 -28.43 -17.61
N VAL A 240 -18.99 -27.99 -18.85
CA VAL A 240 -17.81 -27.22 -19.28
C VAL A 240 -18.31 -25.93 -19.93
N PRO A 241 -17.63 -24.78 -19.68
CA PRO A 241 -17.97 -23.53 -20.35
C PRO A 241 -17.76 -23.66 -21.86
N ASP A 242 -18.74 -23.22 -22.64
CA ASP A 242 -18.60 -23.16 -24.09
C ASP A 242 -17.78 -21.95 -24.51
N LEU A 243 -16.48 -22.16 -24.72
CA LEU A 243 -15.55 -21.10 -25.13
C LEU A 243 -15.73 -20.70 -26.60
N PHE A 244 -16.42 -21.47 -27.44
CA PHE A 244 -16.67 -21.09 -28.83
C PHE A 244 -17.62 -19.90 -28.96
N VAL A 245 -18.40 -19.62 -27.90
CA VAL A 245 -19.23 -18.41 -27.79
C VAL A 245 -18.38 -17.14 -27.81
N LEU A 246 -17.11 -17.19 -27.39
CA LEU A 246 -16.20 -16.05 -27.52
C LEU A 246 -15.91 -15.67 -28.99
N LEU A 247 -16.23 -16.53 -29.95
CA LEU A 247 -16.07 -16.25 -31.37
C LEU A 247 -17.37 -15.71 -32.02
N SER A 248 -18.50 -15.74 -31.30
CA SER A 248 -19.80 -15.34 -31.84
C SER A 248 -20.10 -13.87 -31.58
N ALA A 249 -20.79 -13.23 -32.53
CA ALA A 249 -21.24 -11.85 -32.39
C ALA A 249 -22.23 -11.67 -31.22
N THR A 250 -22.95 -12.72 -30.84
CA THR A 250 -23.87 -12.73 -29.70
C THR A 250 -23.18 -12.48 -28.35
N PHE A 251 -21.90 -12.85 -28.24
CA PHE A 251 -21.07 -12.52 -27.07
C PHE A 251 -20.53 -11.10 -27.16
N TRP A 252 -19.97 -10.75 -28.33
CA TRP A 252 -19.31 -9.46 -28.52
C TRP A 252 -20.26 -8.27 -28.50
N ALA A 253 -21.52 -8.42 -28.92
CA ALA A 253 -22.49 -7.31 -28.89
C ALA A 253 -22.70 -6.76 -27.46
N PRO A 254 -23.15 -7.55 -26.47
CA PRO A 254 -23.30 -7.06 -25.09
C PRO A 254 -21.96 -6.72 -24.43
N PHE A 255 -20.90 -7.52 -24.69
CA PHE A 255 -19.59 -7.28 -24.09
C PHE A 255 -18.96 -5.97 -24.57
N SER A 256 -19.00 -5.70 -25.88
CA SER A 256 -18.48 -4.45 -26.44
C SER A 256 -19.29 -3.24 -26.02
N LEU A 257 -20.62 -3.36 -25.90
CA LEU A 257 -21.47 -2.30 -25.35
C LEU A 257 -21.02 -1.92 -23.94
N TRP A 258 -20.86 -2.91 -23.05
CA TRP A 258 -20.35 -2.66 -21.70
C TRP A 258 -18.92 -2.09 -21.71
N LEU A 259 -18.03 -2.62 -22.53
CA LEU A 259 -16.64 -2.17 -22.61
C LEU A 259 -16.55 -0.71 -23.10
N VAL A 260 -17.37 -0.33 -24.09
CA VAL A 260 -17.40 1.03 -24.62
C VAL A 260 -17.99 2.00 -23.61
N THR A 261 -19.10 1.62 -22.96
CA THR A 261 -19.84 2.50 -22.03
C THR A 261 -19.22 2.60 -20.65
N GLY A 262 -18.69 1.49 -20.14
CA GLY A 262 -18.15 1.35 -18.79
C GLY A 262 -16.65 1.61 -18.66
N LEU A 263 -15.90 1.54 -19.76
CA LEU A 263 -14.44 1.68 -19.73
C LEU A 263 -13.89 2.65 -20.78
N VAL A 264 -14.12 2.42 -22.07
CA VAL A 264 -13.44 3.18 -23.14
C VAL A 264 -13.89 4.64 -23.19
N LEU A 265 -15.19 4.92 -23.30
CA LEU A 265 -15.69 6.29 -23.36
C LEU A 265 -15.35 7.09 -22.08
N PRO A 266 -15.53 6.55 -20.87
CA PRO A 266 -15.08 7.23 -19.65
C PRO A 266 -13.57 7.48 -19.61
N LEU A 267 -12.73 6.57 -20.08
CA LEU A 267 -11.28 6.77 -20.17
C LEU A 267 -10.91 7.86 -21.18
N VAL A 268 -11.57 7.89 -22.34
CA VAL A 268 -11.39 8.94 -23.34
C VAL A 268 -11.74 10.30 -22.73
N ALA A 269 -12.88 10.39 -22.03
CA ALA A 269 -13.26 11.61 -21.31
C ALA A 269 -12.21 12.01 -20.26
N ALA A 270 -11.73 11.06 -19.45
CA ALA A 270 -10.71 11.29 -18.42
C ALA A 270 -9.33 11.66 -18.96
N TYR A 271 -9.04 11.33 -20.22
CA TYR A 271 -7.81 11.70 -20.91
C TYR A 271 -7.87 13.15 -21.42
N PHE A 272 -8.99 13.53 -22.06
CA PHE A 272 -9.14 14.86 -22.67
C PHE A 272 -9.60 15.94 -21.69
N ILE A 273 -10.44 15.57 -20.71
CA ILE A 273 -10.96 16.48 -19.69
C ILE A 273 -10.22 16.18 -18.40
N ASN A 274 -9.47 17.15 -17.89
CA ASN A 274 -8.70 17.01 -16.66
C ASN A 274 -9.12 18.09 -15.67
N LEU A 275 -10.13 17.78 -14.85
CA LEU A 275 -10.68 18.66 -13.81
C LEU A 275 -9.66 18.85 -12.68
N SER A 276 -8.90 17.79 -12.35
CA SER A 276 -7.88 17.83 -11.29
C SER A 276 -6.74 18.82 -11.58
N TRP A 277 -6.41 19.05 -12.86
CA TRP A 277 -5.40 20.02 -13.28
C TRP A 277 -5.81 21.47 -12.99
N GLN A 278 -7.07 21.81 -13.27
CA GLN A 278 -7.61 23.16 -13.06
C GLN A 278 -7.76 23.46 -11.57
N ALA A 279 -8.17 22.47 -10.77
CA ALA A 279 -8.24 22.60 -9.31
C ALA A 279 -6.87 22.88 -8.67
N ALA A 280 -5.80 22.26 -9.18
CA ALA A 280 -4.44 22.47 -8.68
C ALA A 280 -3.79 23.79 -9.14
N THR A 281 -4.28 24.43 -10.22
CA THR A 281 -3.71 25.67 -10.77
C THR A 281 -4.39 26.94 -10.27
N GLY A 282 -5.61 26.85 -9.73
CA GLY A 282 -6.40 28.02 -9.29
C GLY A 282 -5.93 28.70 -8.00
N THR A 283 -5.14 28.04 -7.15
CA THR A 283 -4.69 28.60 -5.87
C THR A 283 -3.22 29.02 -5.96
N ARG A 284 -2.95 30.33 -5.95
CA ARG A 284 -1.60 30.91 -5.85
C ARG A 284 -0.79 30.20 -4.75
N ARG A 285 0.21 29.38 -5.08
CA ARG A 285 1.29 28.99 -4.14
C ARG A 285 2.54 28.44 -4.84
N THR A 286 3.58 29.27 -4.85
CA THR A 286 4.94 28.95 -4.39
C THR A 286 5.48 27.53 -4.65
N ARG A 287 5.78 27.24 -5.92
CA ARG A 287 7.01 26.64 -6.49
C ARG A 287 7.91 25.65 -5.68
N SER A 288 7.48 24.98 -4.60
CA SER A 288 8.39 24.12 -3.82
C SER A 288 7.81 22.88 -3.13
N VAL A 289 6.53 22.55 -3.28
CA VAL A 289 5.95 21.30 -2.71
C VAL A 289 5.42 20.33 -3.79
N ALA A 290 5.62 20.64 -5.07
CA ALA A 290 5.31 19.73 -6.18
C ALA A 290 6.42 18.66 -6.34
N GLY A 291 6.73 17.95 -5.26
CA GLY A 291 7.55 16.76 -5.26
C GLY A 291 6.76 15.57 -5.81
N ASN A 292 6.83 15.38 -7.12
CA ASN A 292 6.92 14.06 -7.75
C ASN A 292 5.86 12.98 -7.49
N THR A 293 4.66 13.29 -6.98
CA THR A 293 3.52 12.37 -7.15
C THR A 293 2.92 12.61 -8.52
N GLY A 294 3.31 11.73 -9.46
CA GLY A 294 3.20 11.90 -10.90
C GLY A 294 1.87 12.49 -11.37
N ARG A 295 1.99 13.47 -12.28
CA ARG A 295 0.91 13.94 -13.16
C ARG A 295 0.13 12.71 -13.65
N ALA A 296 -1.05 12.45 -13.09
CA ALA A 296 -1.85 11.32 -13.54
C ALA A 296 -2.27 11.61 -14.98
N SER A 297 -1.85 10.76 -15.93
CA SER A 297 -2.24 10.90 -17.34
C SER A 297 -3.76 10.80 -17.55
N PHE A 298 -4.47 10.24 -16.57
CA PHE A 298 -5.92 10.10 -16.55
C PHE A 298 -6.46 10.66 -15.24
N ASP A 299 -7.50 11.50 -15.33
CA ASP A 299 -8.20 12.07 -14.19
C ASP A 299 -9.29 11.13 -13.68
N PRO A 300 -9.13 10.50 -12.50
CA PRO A 300 -10.11 9.53 -11.98
C PRO A 300 -11.48 10.18 -11.66
N LEU A 301 -11.51 11.47 -11.32
CA LEU A 301 -12.77 12.16 -11.02
C LEU A 301 -13.59 12.31 -12.30
N THR A 302 -12.92 12.75 -13.38
CA THR A 302 -13.55 12.84 -14.70
C THR A 302 -14.03 11.48 -15.19
N PHE A 303 -13.24 10.41 -15.00
CA PHE A 303 -13.65 9.05 -15.36
C PHE A 303 -14.99 8.67 -14.71
N ASN A 304 -15.11 8.85 -13.39
CA ASN A 304 -16.30 8.43 -12.66
C ASN A 304 -17.54 9.27 -13.05
N ILE A 305 -17.38 10.57 -13.24
CA ILE A 305 -18.47 11.44 -13.71
C ILE A 305 -18.90 11.05 -15.13
N ALA A 306 -17.95 10.86 -16.04
CA ALA A 306 -18.23 10.45 -17.41
C ALA A 306 -18.93 9.09 -17.45
N LYS A 307 -18.44 8.10 -16.69
CA LYS A 307 -19.07 6.78 -16.57
C LYS A 307 -20.49 6.90 -16.03
N ALA A 308 -20.72 7.70 -15.00
CA ALA A 308 -22.06 7.90 -14.43
C ALA A 308 -23.04 8.46 -15.47
N LEU A 309 -22.63 9.49 -16.22
CA LEU A 309 -23.46 10.11 -17.27
C LEU A 309 -23.73 9.14 -18.42
N ILE A 310 -22.73 8.41 -18.88
CA ILE A 310 -22.87 7.43 -19.97
C ILE A 310 -23.78 6.28 -19.55
N VAL A 311 -23.55 5.72 -18.36
CA VAL A 311 -24.38 4.64 -17.80
C VAL A 311 -25.82 5.09 -17.66
N TYR A 312 -26.06 6.29 -17.14
CA TYR A 312 -27.41 6.85 -17.05
C TYR A 312 -28.05 6.96 -18.43
N LYS A 313 -27.36 7.55 -19.41
CA LYS A 313 -27.90 7.72 -20.76
C LYS A 313 -28.17 6.39 -21.48
N VAL A 314 -27.30 5.40 -21.33
CA VAL A 314 -27.44 4.13 -22.05
C VAL A 314 -28.43 3.21 -21.36
N PHE A 315 -28.30 3.01 -20.04
CA PHE A 315 -29.07 1.98 -19.33
C PHE A 315 -30.32 2.48 -18.64
N VAL A 316 -30.43 3.79 -18.33
CA VAL A 316 -31.65 4.38 -17.76
C VAL A 316 -32.51 4.99 -18.87
N ASP A 317 -31.93 5.83 -19.71
CA ASP A 317 -32.67 6.48 -20.81
C ASP A 317 -32.83 5.56 -22.05
N GLY A 318 -32.06 4.46 -22.13
CA GLY A 318 -32.16 3.50 -23.25
C GLY A 318 -31.46 3.94 -24.54
N PHE A 319 -30.40 4.76 -24.45
CA PHE A 319 -29.68 5.22 -25.65
C PHE A 319 -28.90 4.10 -26.35
N THR A 320 -29.20 3.88 -27.63
CA THR A 320 -28.66 2.77 -28.46
C THR A 320 -27.49 3.14 -29.38
N PHE A 321 -26.85 4.30 -29.18
CA PHE A 321 -25.76 4.81 -30.04
C PHE A 321 -26.16 4.90 -31.52
N PHE A 322 -27.25 5.62 -31.83
CA PHE A 322 -27.77 5.74 -33.20
C PHE A 322 -28.10 4.37 -33.83
N ASP A 323 -28.73 3.49 -33.05
CA ASP A 323 -29.18 2.15 -33.48
C ASP A 323 -28.05 1.17 -33.82
N VAL A 324 -26.83 1.43 -33.34
CA VAL A 324 -25.70 0.49 -33.46
C VAL A 324 -25.91 -0.73 -32.57
N PHE A 325 -26.60 -0.56 -31.43
CA PHE A 325 -26.93 -1.65 -30.51
C PHE A 325 -28.44 -1.79 -30.36
N ASP A 326 -28.95 -3.01 -30.43
CA ASP A 326 -30.36 -3.26 -30.17
C ASP A 326 -30.71 -3.05 -28.68
N ASN A 327 -31.95 -2.61 -28.40
CA ASN A 327 -32.49 -2.46 -27.06
C ASN A 327 -32.42 -3.76 -26.26
N PHE A 328 -32.56 -4.90 -26.94
CA PHE A 328 -32.38 -6.22 -26.32
C PHE A 328 -30.96 -6.40 -25.75
N THR A 329 -29.94 -5.89 -26.44
CA THR A 329 -28.55 -5.96 -26.00
C THR A 329 -28.34 -5.08 -24.76
N VAL A 330 -28.90 -3.88 -24.75
CA VAL A 330 -28.86 -2.95 -23.60
C VAL A 330 -29.52 -3.58 -22.38
N ALA A 331 -30.71 -4.16 -22.54
CA ALA A 331 -31.43 -4.84 -21.47
C ALA A 331 -30.67 -6.08 -20.95
N SER A 332 -30.06 -6.85 -21.85
CA SER A 332 -29.27 -8.03 -21.49
C SER A 332 -28.04 -7.66 -20.66
N VAL A 333 -27.32 -6.60 -21.03
CA VAL A 333 -26.18 -6.10 -20.23
C VAL A 333 -26.65 -5.60 -18.87
N ASN A 334 -27.74 -4.83 -18.83
CA ASN A 334 -28.30 -4.32 -17.58
C ASN A 334 -28.69 -5.45 -16.61
N ALA A 335 -29.23 -6.56 -17.12
CA ALA A 335 -29.59 -7.73 -16.32
C ALA A 335 -28.37 -8.54 -15.85
N ALA A 336 -27.27 -8.54 -16.61
CA ALA A 336 -26.05 -9.28 -16.29
C ALA A 336 -25.18 -8.58 -15.23
N VAL A 337 -25.31 -7.26 -15.09
CA VAL A 337 -24.51 -6.48 -14.13
C VAL A 337 -25.08 -6.59 -12.71
N PRO A 338 -24.24 -6.83 -11.69
CA PRO A 338 -24.70 -6.88 -10.30
C PRO A 338 -25.34 -5.55 -9.88
N GLY A 339 -26.59 -5.60 -9.44
CA GLY A 339 -27.35 -4.40 -9.05
C GLY A 339 -27.87 -3.58 -10.23
N HIS A 340 -27.81 -4.10 -11.45
CA HIS A 340 -28.26 -3.43 -12.68
C HIS A 340 -27.60 -2.05 -12.85
N SER A 341 -28.28 -1.12 -13.52
CA SER A 341 -27.85 0.28 -13.70
C SER A 341 -27.58 0.98 -12.37
N GLY A 342 -28.32 0.64 -11.30
CA GLY A 342 -28.09 1.15 -9.95
C GLY A 342 -26.74 0.71 -9.36
N GLY A 343 -26.32 -0.53 -9.61
CA GLY A 343 -25.00 -1.05 -9.23
C GLY A 343 -23.85 -0.30 -9.92
N MET A 344 -24.01 -0.03 -11.22
CA MET A 344 -23.01 0.73 -11.99
C MET A 344 -22.91 2.17 -11.48
N LEU A 345 -24.05 2.82 -11.22
CA LEU A 345 -24.10 4.19 -10.71
C LEU A 345 -23.53 4.29 -9.28
N THR A 346 -23.83 3.32 -8.41
CA THR A 346 -23.25 3.28 -7.05
C THR A 346 -21.73 3.08 -7.10
N GLY A 347 -21.22 2.24 -8.00
CA GLY A 347 -19.78 2.11 -8.25
C GLY A 347 -19.13 3.44 -8.64
N THR A 348 -19.75 4.19 -9.55
CA THR A 348 -19.26 5.52 -9.92
C THR A 348 -19.36 6.54 -8.79
N ALA A 349 -20.42 6.49 -7.98
CA ALA A 349 -20.60 7.39 -6.84
C ALA A 349 -19.51 7.16 -5.78
N ILE A 350 -19.19 5.90 -5.48
CA ILE A 350 -18.08 5.53 -4.60
C ILE A 350 -16.76 6.07 -5.16
N GLY A 351 -16.54 5.94 -6.47
CA GLY A 351 -15.36 6.50 -7.14
C GLY A 351 -15.27 8.02 -7.00
N VAL A 352 -16.34 8.78 -7.30
CA VAL A 352 -16.37 10.24 -7.12
C VAL A 352 -16.04 10.63 -5.68
N VAL A 353 -16.70 10.01 -4.69
CA VAL A 353 -16.45 10.30 -3.27
C VAL A 353 -15.00 9.98 -2.89
N GLY A 354 -14.47 8.85 -3.36
CA GLY A 354 -13.08 8.46 -3.14
C GLY A 354 -12.08 9.46 -3.74
N THR A 355 -12.33 9.93 -4.96
CA THR A 355 -11.47 10.92 -5.63
C THR A 355 -11.47 12.26 -4.91
N LEU A 356 -12.64 12.69 -4.43
CA LEU A 356 -12.78 13.93 -3.70
C LEU A 356 -12.12 13.84 -2.33
N TYR A 357 -12.28 12.71 -1.63
CA TYR A 357 -11.63 12.47 -0.35
C TYR A 357 -10.10 12.50 -0.47
N GLU A 358 -9.54 11.82 -1.48
CA GLU A 358 -8.10 11.82 -1.75
C GLU A 358 -7.60 13.23 -2.11
N ALA A 359 -8.37 13.98 -2.91
CA ALA A 359 -8.03 15.36 -3.26
C ALA A 359 -8.01 16.28 -2.03
N ILE A 360 -9.00 16.18 -1.14
CA ILE A 360 -9.07 16.97 0.11
C ILE A 360 -7.88 16.64 1.02
N LEU A 361 -7.57 15.35 1.21
CA LEU A 361 -6.43 14.93 2.04
C LEU A 361 -5.08 15.39 1.51
N ARG A 362 -4.94 15.58 0.19
CA ARG A 362 -3.70 16.10 -0.42
C ARG A 362 -3.54 17.61 -0.27
N HIS A 363 -4.62 18.34 0.02
CA HIS A 363 -4.64 19.79 0.15
C HIS A 363 -4.53 20.30 1.60
N HIS A 364 -4.75 19.42 2.59
CA HIS A 364 -4.46 19.66 4.00
C HIS A 364 -3.05 19.16 4.35
#